data_AF-A0A2R6KYP6-F1
#
_entry.id   AF-A0A2R6KYP6-F1
#
_cell.length_a   1.000
_cell.length_b   1.000
_cell.length_c   1.000
_cell.angle_alpha   90.00
_cell.angle_beta   90.00
_cell.angle_gamma   90.00
#
_symmetry.space_group_name_H-M   'P 1'
#
loop_
_entity.id
_entity.type
_entity.pdbx_description
1 polymer ?
#
loop_
_entity_poly.entity_id
_entity_poly.type
_entity_poly.pdbx_seq_one_letter_code
_entity_poly.pdbx_strand_id
1 'polypeptide(L)'
;MSEDRSTTPPASPTTGGDSSSTLVERYSRLADRFVHGVELAAASVFALLFAIGVVDLSLQIALAIRSGAITDPNTVVGFIDTGLLLLIIIEVYQTVLAYVRESETRRIVRLIIYTGVIAMVRKAIIFRTSEYSTELDALYAAVSYAMIIFGLVALLFAERIYGQNTPSQEI
;
A
#
# COMPACT_ATOMS: atom_id res chain seq x y z
N MET A 1 36.73 20.90 71.94
CA MET A 1 35.58 21.42 71.18
C MET A 1 36.16 22.25 70.05
N SER A 2 36.54 21.63 68.92
CA SER A 2 35.66 21.17 67.82
C SER A 2 35.06 22.37 67.07
N GLU A 3 35.18 22.57 65.77
CA GLU A 3 35.78 21.81 64.67
C GLU A 3 35.97 22.76 63.48
N ASP A 4 36.99 22.45 62.69
CA ASP A 4 37.35 23.01 61.39
C ASP A 4 36.22 22.83 60.35
N ARG A 5 35.89 23.87 59.57
CA ARG A 5 34.89 23.80 58.50
C ARG A 5 35.61 23.79 57.16
N SER A 6 36.17 22.62 56.84
CA SER A 6 36.81 22.33 55.57
C SER A 6 35.82 22.45 54.40
N THR A 7 36.32 23.02 53.31
CA THR A 7 35.72 23.13 51.98
C THR A 7 35.53 21.76 51.30
N THR A 8 34.34 21.49 50.73
CA THR A 8 34.17 20.52 49.62
C THR A 8 32.96 20.88 48.75
N PRO A 9 33.12 21.15 47.44
CA PRO A 9 32.13 20.85 46.41
C PRO A 9 32.55 19.61 45.60
N PRO A 10 31.71 18.98 44.75
CA PRO A 10 30.26 18.77 44.75
C PRO A 10 29.93 17.25 44.82
N ALA A 11 28.67 16.87 45.03
CA ALA A 11 28.23 15.49 44.75
C ALA A 11 26.96 15.55 43.89
N SER A 12 27.16 15.48 42.58
CA SER A 12 26.12 15.07 41.63
C SER A 12 26.08 13.53 41.63
N PRO A 13 24.93 12.89 41.93
CA PRO A 13 24.70 11.55 41.45
C PRO A 13 24.03 11.65 40.08
N THR A 14 24.85 11.62 39.03
CA THR A 14 24.41 11.14 37.71
C THR A 14 24.31 9.62 37.72
N THR A 15 23.56 9.10 36.74
CA THR A 15 23.70 7.75 36.16
C THR A 15 22.75 6.68 36.70
N GLY A 16 21.50 6.77 36.26
CA GLY A 16 20.57 5.64 36.18
C GLY A 16 19.76 5.55 34.87
N GLY A 17 19.86 6.56 33.98
CA GLY A 17 19.00 6.70 32.79
C GLY A 17 19.71 6.61 31.43
N ASP A 18 21.04 6.52 31.37
CA ASP A 18 21.80 6.62 30.11
C ASP A 18 21.92 5.29 29.34
N SER A 19 21.78 4.16 30.04
CA SER A 19 21.90 2.83 29.43
C SER A 19 20.65 2.42 28.64
N SER A 20 19.47 2.87 29.08
CA SER A 20 18.19 2.56 28.42
C SER A 20 17.97 3.41 27.16
N SER A 21 18.32 4.70 27.22
CA SER A 21 18.25 5.59 26.05
C SER A 21 19.20 5.13 24.94
N THR A 22 20.41 4.69 25.26
CA THR A 22 21.39 4.22 24.27
C THR A 22 21.03 2.90 23.59
N LEU A 23 20.31 2.01 24.28
CA LEU A 23 19.80 0.76 23.67
C LEU A 23 18.62 1.05 22.74
N VAL A 24 17.64 1.84 23.19
CA VAL A 24 16.49 2.26 22.36
C VAL A 24 16.95 2.98 21.08
N GLU A 25 17.94 3.86 21.22
CA GLU A 25 18.54 4.60 20.10
C GLU A 25 19.24 3.66 19.08
N ARG A 26 19.93 2.61 19.54
CA ARG A 26 20.54 1.60 18.65
C ARG A 26 19.50 0.73 17.95
N TYR A 27 18.46 0.32 18.67
CA TYR A 27 17.36 -0.46 18.10
C TYR A 27 16.61 0.34 17.03
N SER A 28 16.34 1.63 17.26
CA SER A 28 15.72 2.51 16.26
C SER A 28 16.53 2.58 14.98
N ARG A 29 17.84 2.82 15.07
CA ARG A 29 18.72 2.91 13.89
C ARG A 29 18.82 1.61 13.09
N LEU A 30 18.80 0.47 13.78
CA LEU A 30 18.75 -0.83 13.10
C LEU A 30 17.40 -1.05 12.41
N ALA A 31 16.30 -0.71 13.08
CA ALA A 31 14.96 -0.82 12.53
C ALA A 31 14.79 0.08 11.29
N ASP A 32 15.22 1.34 11.35
CA ASP A 32 15.14 2.29 10.23
C ASP A 32 15.90 1.78 9.00
N ARG A 33 17.10 1.24 9.21
CA ARG A 33 17.93 0.69 8.11
C ARG A 33 17.35 -0.61 7.55
N PHE A 34 16.72 -1.44 8.37
CA PHE A 34 16.01 -2.64 7.92
C PHE A 34 14.79 -2.29 7.08
N VAL A 35 13.95 -1.36 7.56
CA VAL A 35 12.75 -0.87 6.85
C VAL A 35 13.15 -0.32 5.48
N HIS A 36 14.20 0.50 5.41
CA HIS A 36 14.68 1.04 4.14
C HIS A 36 15.26 -0.04 3.20
N GLY A 37 15.89 -1.08 3.75
CA GLY A 37 16.33 -2.24 2.98
C GLY A 37 15.17 -3.03 2.38
N VAL A 38 14.10 -3.25 3.17
CA VAL A 38 12.86 -3.89 2.70
C VAL A 38 12.15 -3.04 1.65
N GLU A 39 12.10 -1.72 1.84
CA GLU A 39 11.57 -0.76 0.87
C GLU A 39 12.26 -0.90 -0.50
N LEU A 40 13.60 -0.88 -0.50
CA LEU A 40 14.40 -0.99 -1.72
C LEU A 40 14.22 -2.34 -2.40
N ALA A 41 14.17 -3.43 -1.63
CA ALA A 41 13.93 -4.77 -2.16
C ALA A 41 12.54 -4.88 -2.80
N ALA A 42 11.50 -4.42 -2.11
CA ALA A 42 10.13 -4.39 -2.62
C ALA A 42 10.05 -3.54 -3.89
N ALA A 43 10.57 -2.31 -3.87
CA ALA A 43 10.59 -1.43 -5.03
C ALA A 43 11.30 -2.08 -6.23
N SER A 44 12.41 -2.78 -6.01
CA SER A 44 13.16 -3.48 -7.05
C SER A 44 12.35 -4.62 -7.67
N VAL A 45 11.67 -5.43 -6.84
CA VAL A 45 10.82 -6.53 -7.33
C VAL A 45 9.64 -5.99 -8.12
N PHE A 46 8.92 -5.00 -7.60
CA PHE A 46 7.79 -4.40 -8.30
C PHE A 46 8.22 -3.73 -9.62
N ALA A 47 9.34 -3.01 -9.62
CA ALA A 47 9.89 -2.40 -10.83
C ALA A 47 10.27 -3.46 -11.88
N LEU A 48 10.89 -4.57 -11.47
CA LEU A 48 11.26 -5.65 -12.37
C LEU A 48 10.02 -6.34 -12.98
N LEU A 49 9.04 -6.69 -12.14
CA LEU A 49 7.78 -7.29 -12.60
C LEU A 49 7.03 -6.36 -13.56
N PHE A 50 6.96 -5.07 -13.23
CA PHE A 50 6.35 -4.07 -14.09
C PHE A 50 7.08 -3.94 -15.43
N ALA A 51 8.41 -3.87 -15.41
CA ALA A 51 9.21 -3.79 -16.63
C ALA A 51 9.00 -5.01 -17.54
N ILE A 52 8.99 -6.22 -16.97
CA ILE A 52 8.71 -7.45 -17.73
C ILE A 52 7.32 -7.38 -18.37
N GLY A 53 6.28 -7.01 -17.62
CA GLY A 53 4.94 -6.94 -18.18
C GLY A 53 4.77 -5.83 -19.23
N VAL A 54 5.47 -4.69 -19.11
CA VAL A 54 5.48 -3.64 -20.15
C VAL A 54 6.14 -4.15 -21.42
N VAL A 55 7.26 -4.87 -21.31
CA VAL A 55 7.93 -5.48 -22.46
C VAL A 55 7.04 -6.53 -23.11
N ASP A 56 6.42 -7.40 -22.33
CA ASP A 56 5.49 -8.42 -22.81
C ASP A 56 4.31 -7.80 -23.58
N LEU A 57 3.62 -6.83 -22.98
CA LEU A 57 2.53 -6.10 -23.64
C LEU A 57 2.99 -5.41 -24.93
N SER A 58 4.16 -4.78 -24.90
CA SER A 58 4.73 -4.10 -26.07
C SER A 58 5.01 -5.09 -27.22
N LEU A 59 5.53 -6.28 -26.91
CA LEU A 59 5.77 -7.35 -27.87
C LEU A 59 4.45 -7.90 -28.42
N GLN A 60 3.46 -8.16 -27.56
CA GLN A 60 2.14 -8.62 -27.99
C GLN A 60 1.49 -7.64 -28.98
N ILE A 61 1.52 -6.33 -28.67
CA ILE A 61 0.99 -5.28 -29.55
C ILE A 61 1.77 -5.25 -30.88
N ALA A 62 3.10 -5.29 -30.85
CA ALA A 62 3.91 -5.27 -32.06
C ALA A 62 3.65 -6.47 -32.98
N LEU A 63 3.45 -7.67 -32.40
CA LEU A 63 3.10 -8.87 -33.15
C LEU A 63 1.69 -8.77 -33.77
N ALA A 64 0.71 -8.24 -33.02
CA ALA A 64 -0.65 -8.07 -33.53
C ALA A 64 -0.77 -7.02 -34.64
N ILE A 65 0.05 -5.96 -34.58
CA ILE A 65 0.14 -4.99 -35.68
C ILE A 65 0.69 -5.67 -36.94
N ARG A 66 1.74 -6.49 -36.81
CA ARG A 66 2.35 -7.20 -37.94
C ARG A 66 1.44 -8.25 -38.55
N SER A 67 0.66 -8.96 -37.74
CA SER A 67 -0.27 -9.99 -38.21
C SER A 67 -1.62 -9.43 -38.69
N GLY A 68 -1.90 -8.14 -38.47
CA GLY A 68 -3.19 -7.52 -38.76
C GLY A 68 -4.28 -7.85 -37.73
N ALA A 69 -3.97 -8.60 -36.67
CA ALA A 69 -4.93 -8.98 -35.63
C ALA A 69 -5.43 -7.78 -34.78
N ILE A 70 -4.77 -6.62 -34.86
CA ILE A 70 -5.16 -5.39 -34.14
C ILE A 70 -6.59 -4.93 -34.48
N THR A 71 -7.16 -5.33 -35.62
CA THR A 71 -8.54 -4.99 -35.98
C THR A 71 -9.59 -5.88 -35.31
N ASP A 72 -9.18 -7.00 -34.69
CA ASP A 72 -10.09 -7.85 -33.92
C ASP A 72 -10.30 -7.27 -32.51
N PRO A 73 -11.54 -6.93 -32.12
CA PRO A 73 -11.85 -6.42 -30.78
C PRO A 73 -11.38 -7.35 -29.66
N ASN A 74 -11.35 -8.67 -29.86
CA ASN A 74 -10.92 -9.61 -28.82
C ASN A 74 -9.43 -9.47 -28.52
N THR A 75 -8.61 -9.20 -29.54
CA THR A 75 -7.17 -8.96 -29.39
C THR A 75 -6.91 -7.69 -28.59
N VAL A 76 -7.65 -6.61 -28.88
CA VAL A 76 -7.54 -5.34 -28.16
C VAL A 76 -7.91 -5.50 -26.69
N VAL A 77 -8.94 -6.29 -26.39
CA VAL A 77 -9.33 -6.54 -24.99
C VAL A 77 -8.26 -7.32 -24.23
N GLY A 78 -7.59 -8.29 -24.87
CA GLY A 78 -6.45 -8.97 -24.24
C GLY A 78 -5.28 -8.04 -23.86
N PHE A 79 -5.04 -6.98 -24.65
CA PHE A 79 -4.07 -5.94 -24.29
C PHE A 79 -4.53 -5.13 -23.08
N ILE A 80 -5.82 -4.82 -23.02
CA ILE A 80 -6.41 -4.14 -21.88
C ILE A 80 -6.19 -5.02 -20.65
N ASP A 81 -6.55 -6.30 -20.67
CA ASP A 81 -6.38 -7.21 -19.53
C ASP A 81 -4.94 -7.25 -19.00
N THR A 82 -3.97 -7.35 -19.91
CA THR A 82 -2.55 -7.30 -19.55
C THR A 82 -2.15 -5.93 -18.98
N GLY A 83 -2.65 -4.84 -19.58
CA GLY A 83 -2.46 -3.48 -19.08
C GLY A 83 -3.09 -3.25 -17.70
N LEU A 84 -4.25 -3.85 -17.42
CA LEU A 84 -4.88 -3.77 -16.10
C LEU A 84 -4.05 -4.50 -15.05
N LEU A 85 -3.49 -5.66 -15.39
CA LEU A 85 -2.58 -6.39 -14.52
C LEU A 85 -1.38 -5.51 -14.16
N LEU A 86 -0.79 -4.82 -15.14
CA LEU A 86 0.27 -3.84 -14.91
C LEU A 86 -0.15 -2.70 -13.98
N LEU A 87 -1.36 -2.15 -14.18
CA LEU A 87 -1.89 -1.11 -13.30
C LEU A 87 -2.15 -1.64 -11.88
N ILE A 88 -2.50 -2.91 -11.71
CA ILE A 88 -2.62 -3.56 -10.39
C ILE A 88 -1.23 -3.67 -9.74
N ILE A 89 -0.18 -3.98 -10.49
CA ILE A 89 1.19 -4.04 -9.95
C ILE A 89 1.61 -2.68 -9.36
N ILE A 90 1.38 -1.57 -10.08
CA ILE A 90 1.67 -0.22 -9.56
C ILE A 90 0.86 0.06 -8.29
N GLU A 91 -0.40 -0.34 -8.30
CA GLU A 91 -1.32 -0.12 -7.20
C GLU A 91 -0.87 -0.85 -5.93
N VAL A 92 -0.52 -2.12 -6.04
CA VAL A 92 -0.01 -2.92 -4.92
C VAL A 92 1.34 -2.37 -4.44
N TYR A 93 2.20 -1.87 -5.33
CA TYR A 93 3.44 -1.20 -4.91
C TYR A 93 3.14 0.02 -4.01
N GLN A 94 2.15 0.84 -4.36
CA GLN A 94 1.78 2.01 -3.55
C GLN A 94 1.27 1.61 -2.16
N THR A 95 0.50 0.52 -2.04
CA THR A 95 0.04 0.05 -0.72
C THR A 95 1.20 -0.46 0.12
N VAL A 96 2.13 -1.21 -0.46
CA VAL A 96 3.35 -1.67 0.23
C VAL A 96 4.19 -0.48 0.68
N LEU A 97 4.38 0.53 -0.17
CA LEU A 97 5.17 1.71 0.17
C LEU A 97 4.54 2.51 1.31
N ALA A 98 3.20 2.65 1.31
CA ALA A 98 2.47 3.30 2.39
C ALA A 98 2.65 2.57 3.73
N TYR A 99 2.58 1.23 3.73
CA TYR A 99 2.81 0.43 4.94
C TYR A 99 4.20 0.62 5.54
N VAL A 100 5.21 0.77 4.68
CA VAL A 100 6.62 0.88 5.09
C VAL A 100 6.96 2.29 5.56
N ARG A 101 6.33 3.33 4.98
CA ARG A 101 6.66 4.74 5.25
C ARG A 101 5.81 5.39 6.34
N GLU A 102 4.56 4.95 6.55
CA GLU A 102 3.61 5.70 7.38
C GLU A 102 3.42 5.05 8.76
N SER A 103 3.69 5.80 9.82
CA SER A 103 3.54 5.31 11.20
C SER A 103 2.10 5.44 11.74
N GLU A 104 1.25 6.21 11.06
CA GLU A 104 -0.15 6.40 11.46
C GLU A 104 -1.05 5.35 10.79
N THR A 105 -1.41 4.30 11.53
CA THR A 105 -2.27 3.20 11.05
C THR A 105 -3.57 3.69 10.42
N ARG A 106 -4.13 4.83 10.86
CA ARG A 106 -5.36 5.39 10.28
C ARG A 106 -5.19 5.87 8.83
N ARG A 107 -4.05 6.49 8.49
CA ARG A 107 -3.77 6.93 7.12
C ARG A 107 -3.58 5.74 6.18
N ILE A 108 -2.87 4.73 6.67
CA ILE A 108 -2.68 3.46 5.96
C ILE A 108 -4.02 2.81 5.62
N VAL A 109 -4.92 2.66 6.61
CA VAL A 109 -6.24 2.06 6.39
C VAL A 109 -7.06 2.84 5.37
N ARG A 110 -7.10 4.18 5.48
CA ARG A 110 -7.81 5.02 4.52
C ARG A 110 -7.26 4.88 3.10
N LEU A 111 -5.93 4.87 2.94
CA LEU A 111 -5.27 4.69 1.65
C LEU A 111 -5.64 3.34 1.04
N ILE A 112 -5.58 2.25 1.82
CA ILE A 112 -5.94 0.91 1.37
C ILE A 112 -7.40 0.85 0.92
N ILE A 113 -8.33 1.47 1.66
CA ILE A 113 -9.75 1.49 1.28
C ILE A 113 -9.93 2.24 -0.05
N TYR A 114 -9.32 3.41 -0.22
CA TYR A 114 -9.38 4.15 -1.48
C TYR A 114 -8.82 3.34 -2.65
N THR A 115 -7.66 2.73 -2.45
CA THR A 115 -7.02 1.87 -3.44
C THR A 115 -7.92 0.69 -3.80
N GLY A 116 -8.49 0.00 -2.81
CA GLY A 116 -9.42 -1.11 -3.04
C GLY A 116 -10.68 -0.70 -3.79
N VAL A 117 -11.25 0.47 -3.49
CA VAL A 117 -12.41 1.01 -4.24
C VAL A 117 -12.04 1.24 -5.70
N ILE A 118 -10.88 1.86 -5.98
CA ILE A 118 -10.43 2.13 -7.35
C ILE A 118 -10.24 0.83 -8.15
N ALA A 119 -9.62 -0.19 -7.54
CA ALA A 119 -9.45 -1.51 -8.15
C ALA A 119 -10.79 -2.17 -8.50
N MET A 120 -11.75 -2.16 -7.56
CA MET A 120 -13.05 -2.77 -7.78
C MET A 120 -13.86 -2.04 -8.85
N VAL A 121 -13.79 -0.71 -8.86
CA VAL A 121 -14.39 0.11 -9.94
C VAL A 121 -13.77 -0.25 -11.28
N ARG A 122 -12.44 -0.43 -11.37
CA ARG A 122 -11.76 -0.87 -12.59
C ARG A 122 -12.27 -2.23 -13.06
N LYS A 123 -12.43 -3.20 -12.15
CA LYS A 123 -12.98 -4.53 -12.44
C LYS A 123 -14.42 -4.46 -12.97
N ALA A 124 -15.21 -3.50 -12.49
CA ALA A 124 -16.58 -3.27 -12.96
C ALA A 124 -16.65 -2.59 -14.33
N ILE A 125 -15.76 -1.63 -14.64
CA ILE A 125 -15.75 -0.92 -15.94
C ILE A 125 -15.47 -1.88 -17.11
N ILE A 126 -14.65 -2.91 -16.88
CA ILE A 126 -14.21 -3.85 -17.93
C ILE A 126 -15.02 -5.15 -17.88
N PHE A 127 -16.01 -5.21 -16.99
CA PHE A 127 -16.88 -6.35 -16.87
C PHE A 127 -17.62 -6.64 -18.18
N ARG A 128 -17.47 -7.87 -18.67
CA ARG A 128 -18.13 -8.35 -19.88
C ARG A 128 -18.63 -9.77 -19.67
N THR A 129 -19.88 -10.02 -20.05
CA THR A 129 -20.55 -11.31 -19.80
C THR A 129 -19.97 -12.46 -20.62
N SER A 130 -19.34 -12.19 -21.77
CA SER A 130 -18.78 -13.19 -22.67
C SER A 130 -17.53 -13.90 -22.16
N GLU A 131 -16.92 -13.43 -21.07
CA GLU A 131 -15.77 -14.08 -20.43
C GLU A 131 -16.17 -15.20 -19.46
N TYR A 132 -17.46 -15.33 -19.19
CA TYR A 132 -18.01 -16.34 -18.30
C TYR A 132 -18.61 -17.49 -19.09
N SER A 133 -18.52 -18.70 -18.54
CA SER A 133 -19.07 -19.93 -19.14
C SER A 133 -20.57 -19.86 -19.35
N THR A 134 -21.29 -19.20 -18.44
CA THR A 134 -22.74 -19.02 -18.50
C THR A 134 -23.13 -17.60 -18.11
N GLU A 135 -24.28 -17.13 -18.57
CA GLU A 135 -24.86 -15.83 -18.15
C GLU A 135 -25.12 -15.80 -16.64
N LEU A 136 -25.40 -16.96 -16.05
CA LEU A 136 -25.64 -17.12 -14.62
C LEU A 136 -24.35 -16.91 -13.80
N ASP A 137 -23.21 -17.43 -14.28
CA ASP A 137 -21.90 -17.17 -13.68
C ASP A 137 -21.55 -15.67 -13.75
N ALA A 138 -21.83 -15.03 -14.88
CA ALA A 138 -21.65 -13.59 -15.04
C ALA A 138 -22.52 -12.79 -14.06
N LEU A 139 -23.77 -13.19 -13.86
CA LEU A 139 -24.67 -12.56 -12.88
C LEU A 139 -24.12 -12.71 -11.45
N TYR A 140 -23.65 -13.89 -11.05
CA TYR A 140 -23.04 -14.09 -9.74
C TYR A 140 -21.78 -13.25 -9.54
N ALA A 141 -20.93 -13.15 -10.57
CA ALA A 141 -19.76 -12.29 -10.52
C ALA A 141 -20.15 -10.81 -10.36
N ALA A 142 -21.12 -10.32 -11.15
CA ALA A 142 -21.61 -8.94 -11.07
C ALA A 142 -22.19 -8.61 -9.68
N VAL A 143 -23.02 -9.50 -9.12
CA VAL A 143 -23.58 -9.34 -7.77
C VAL A 143 -22.48 -9.34 -6.71
N SER A 144 -21.47 -10.21 -6.85
CA SER A 144 -20.33 -10.25 -5.94
C SER A 144 -19.52 -8.96 -5.98
N TYR A 145 -19.25 -8.43 -7.18
CA TYR A 145 -18.54 -7.16 -7.34
C TYR A 145 -19.34 -6.00 -6.76
N ALA A 146 -20.66 -5.95 -6.99
CA ALA A 146 -21.53 -4.96 -6.39
C ALA A 146 -21.47 -5.02 -4.85
N MET A 147 -21.57 -6.23 -4.27
CA MET A 147 -21.52 -6.42 -2.82
C MET A 147 -20.19 -5.99 -2.21
N ILE A 148 -19.06 -6.30 -2.87
CA ILE A 148 -17.73 -5.84 -2.43
C ILE A 148 -17.64 -4.30 -2.50
N ILE A 149 -18.08 -3.70 -3.61
CA ILE A 149 -18.06 -2.23 -3.77
C ILE A 149 -18.91 -1.57 -2.68
N PHE A 150 -20.13 -2.06 -2.43
CA PHE A 150 -20.97 -1.55 -1.35
C PHE A 150 -20.31 -1.71 0.02
N GLY A 151 -19.67 -2.85 0.29
CA GLY A 151 -18.92 -3.07 1.53
C GLY A 151 -17.77 -2.08 1.72
N LEU A 152 -16.98 -1.84 0.67
CA LEU A 152 -15.87 -0.87 0.70
C LEU A 152 -16.37 0.57 0.88
N VAL A 153 -17.46 0.96 0.19
CA VAL A 153 -18.08 2.27 0.34
C VAL A 153 -18.66 2.45 1.75
N ALA A 154 -19.28 1.42 2.31
CA ALA A 154 -19.78 1.43 3.68
C ALA A 154 -18.64 1.59 4.70
N LEU A 155 -17.51 0.90 4.49
CA LEU A 155 -16.33 1.04 5.33
C LEU A 155 -15.73 2.45 5.26
N LEU A 156 -15.63 3.03 4.05
CA LEU A 156 -15.19 4.40 3.83
C LEU A 156 -16.13 5.40 4.51
N PHE A 157 -17.44 5.18 4.41
CA PHE A 157 -18.45 6.01 5.06
C PHE A 157 -18.33 5.96 6.59
N ALA A 158 -18.14 4.77 7.16
CA ALA A 158 -17.89 4.60 8.58
C ALA A 158 -16.60 5.32 9.02
N GLU A 159 -15.48 5.12 8.31
CA GLU A 159 -14.21 5.81 8.58
C GLU A 159 -14.38 7.34 8.59
N ARG A 160 -15.14 7.87 7.63
CA ARG A 160 -15.39 9.31 7.51
C ARG A 160 -16.20 9.87 8.68
N ILE A 161 -17.22 9.13 9.16
CA ILE A 161 -18.06 9.56 10.29
C ILE A 161 -17.29 9.50 11.60
N TYR A 162 -16.65 8.37 11.91
CA TYR A 162 -15.94 8.20 13.17
C TYR A 162 -14.64 9.01 13.23
N GLY A 163 -14.02 9.30 12.08
CA GLY A 163 -12.86 10.17 11.98
C GLY A 163 -13.12 11.64 12.34
N GLN A 164 -14.37 12.12 12.25
CA GLN A 164 -14.75 13.51 12.58
C GLN A 164 -14.99 13.76 14.08
N ASN A 165 -15.22 12.70 14.86
CA ASN A 165 -15.69 12.80 16.25
C ASN A 165 -14.58 12.68 17.31
N THR A 166 -13.31 12.89 16.95
CA THR A 166 -12.24 12.95 17.96
C THR A 166 -11.98 14.43 18.29
N PRO A 167 -12.58 14.99 19.37
CA PRO A 167 -12.24 16.34 19.79
C PRO A 167 -10.76 16.37 20.17
N SER A 168 -10.03 17.33 19.62
CA SER A 168 -8.68 17.70 20.05
C SER A 168 -8.72 17.97 21.54
N GLN A 169 -8.21 17.03 22.33
CA GLN A 169 -8.01 17.25 23.76
C GLN A 169 -6.79 18.17 23.88
N GLU A 170 -7.03 19.48 23.83
CA GLU A 170 -6.03 20.49 24.17
C GLU A 170 -5.63 20.28 25.64
N ILE A 171 -4.32 20.13 25.86
CA ILE A 171 -3.65 20.29 27.15
C ILE A 171 -3.14 21.72 27.21
#